data_AF-A0A7J7JIK3-F1
#
_entry.id   AF-A0A7J7JIK3-F1
#
_cell.length_a   1.000
_cell.length_b   1.000
_cell.length_c   1.000
_cell.angle_alpha   90.00
_cell.angle_beta   90.00
_cell.angle_gamma   90.00
#
_symmetry.space_group_name_H-M   'P 1'
#
loop_
_entity.id
_entity.type
_entity.pdbx_description
1 polymer ?
#
loop_
_entity_poly.entity_id
_entity_poly.type
_entity_poly.pdbx_seq_one_letter_code
_entity_poly.pdbx_strand_id
1 'polypeptide(L)'
;MLSQVRVDGKCLTSLYQLKKFVKVSDSSLPTTVYINWFIDNMEYLKELKTNYDQRIYLPLAKLHQHTKMRSEKVNDNNETEKSEEKEPRITSASSVLRFKNDLPDVKDLYDFTEVDNIASRIACLRQHWQLLLEDENEINPTLFSLKSELQLSPQCPKELTNILRLVPDILLKCSTAAALSQLWLVSANSKTFDLETKHNKLLRVKSVLTEKLSGLSEQIKSEEQELQAESTDLELLADREERPNELMSKSHQLDYTIRQLKSKVHFLQVETKKLKENIENVQTSSEKRKEVLKLIHANELQVLKLHQDIQVHVYEKSLLVEDLSIELEVKPCMIRYADQVQSKCEKLEQVIDSKRTEKQKVESALVPVLEDSKRTQDLMSRVNSVEPNKQLSVTNTNVEKNKPQRTILATVVADQY
;
A
#
# COMPACT_ATOMS: atom_id res chain seq x y z
N MET A 1 -50.48 38.40 31.53
CA MET A 1 -50.93 37.04 31.18
C MET A 1 -49.85 35.97 31.36
N LEU A 2 -48.55 36.23 31.14
CA LEU A 2 -47.49 35.22 31.34
C LEU A 2 -47.04 35.02 32.81
N SER A 3 -47.39 35.92 33.73
CA SER A 3 -47.11 35.79 35.16
C SER A 3 -47.95 34.71 35.88
N GLN A 4 -48.95 34.15 35.20
CA GLN A 4 -49.83 33.08 35.72
C GLN A 4 -49.33 31.66 35.42
N VAL A 5 -48.26 31.50 34.64
CA VAL A 5 -47.66 30.18 34.38
C VAL A 5 -46.65 29.86 35.48
N ARG A 6 -47.11 29.86 36.73
CA ARG A 6 -46.38 29.28 37.86
C ARG A 6 -47.20 28.10 38.37
N VAL A 7 -46.70 26.90 38.15
CA VAL A 7 -47.20 25.69 38.81
C VAL A 7 -46.43 25.57 40.11
N ASP A 8 -47.08 25.81 41.25
CA ASP A 8 -46.50 25.62 42.59
C ASP A 8 -45.12 26.29 42.84
N GLY A 9 -44.88 27.46 42.25
CA GLY A 9 -43.64 28.22 42.44
C GLY A 9 -42.39 27.64 41.76
N LYS A 10 -42.51 26.61 40.91
CA LYS A 10 -41.40 26.02 40.15
C LYS A 10 -41.44 26.48 38.69
N CYS A 11 -40.27 26.82 38.13
CA CYS A 11 -40.13 27.14 36.71
C CYS A 11 -40.36 25.89 35.87
N LEU A 12 -41.13 26.01 34.78
CA LEU A 12 -41.29 24.94 33.80
C LEU A 12 -39.97 24.80 33.01
N THR A 13 -39.17 23.79 33.33
CA THR A 13 -37.85 23.55 32.72
C THR A 13 -37.89 22.45 31.65
N SER A 14 -38.99 21.71 31.53
CA SER A 14 -39.13 20.61 30.56
C SER A 14 -40.50 20.51 29.90
N LEU A 15 -40.52 19.88 28.72
CA LEU A 15 -41.74 19.56 27.98
C LEU A 15 -42.66 18.60 28.75
N TYR A 16 -42.08 17.69 29.55
CA TYR A 16 -42.84 16.82 30.45
C TYR A 16 -43.64 17.61 31.50
N GLN A 17 -43.04 18.64 32.11
CA GLN A 17 -43.70 19.48 33.09
C GLN A 17 -44.84 20.29 32.45
N LEU A 18 -44.67 20.78 31.21
CA LEU A 18 -45.72 21.42 30.42
C LEU A 18 -46.88 20.47 30.11
N LYS A 19 -46.59 19.23 29.65
CA LYS A 19 -47.61 18.20 29.40
C LYS A 19 -48.38 17.83 30.67
N LYS A 20 -47.69 17.75 31.82
CA LYS A 20 -48.31 17.47 33.12
C LYS A 20 -49.20 18.62 33.60
N PHE A 21 -48.76 19.87 33.41
CA PHE A 21 -49.54 21.05 33.78
C PHE A 21 -50.88 21.13 33.04
N VAL A 22 -50.87 20.85 31.74
CA VAL A 22 -52.08 20.84 30.91
C VAL A 22 -53.08 19.77 31.33
N LYS A 23 -52.61 18.60 31.80
CA LYS A 23 -53.49 17.53 32.31
C LYS A 23 -54.20 17.89 33.62
N VAL A 24 -53.66 18.84 34.39
CA VAL A 24 -54.18 19.24 35.71
C VAL A 24 -55.00 20.53 35.64
N SER A 25 -54.83 21.33 34.59
CA SER A 25 -55.44 22.66 34.46
C SER A 25 -56.77 22.62 33.70
N ASP A 26 -57.68 23.55 34.02
CA ASP A 26 -58.94 23.71 33.31
C ASP A 26 -58.70 23.97 31.81
N SER A 27 -59.33 23.15 30.96
CA SER A 27 -59.20 23.18 29.51
C SER A 27 -59.83 24.42 28.85
N SER A 28 -60.58 25.22 29.61
CA SER A 28 -61.24 26.45 29.17
C SER A 28 -60.36 27.69 29.26
N LEU A 29 -59.21 27.62 29.95
CA LEU A 29 -58.28 28.74 30.07
C LEU A 29 -57.52 28.96 28.75
N PRO A 30 -57.45 30.20 28.23
CA PRO A 30 -56.72 30.52 26.99
C PRO A 30 -55.25 30.06 27.00
N THR A 31 -54.61 30.06 28.17
CA THR A 31 -53.24 29.57 28.37
C THR A 31 -53.13 28.06 28.17
N THR A 32 -54.09 27.27 28.66
CA THR A 32 -54.13 25.82 28.47
C THR A 32 -54.33 25.47 27.00
N VAL A 33 -55.17 26.23 26.28
CA VAL A 33 -55.36 26.08 24.82
C VAL A 33 -54.06 26.35 24.06
N TYR A 34 -53.33 27.41 24.42
CA TYR A 34 -52.04 27.74 23.79
C TYR A 34 -50.96 26.68 24.07
N ILE A 35 -50.88 26.17 25.30
CA ILE A 35 -49.89 25.13 25.64
C ILE A 35 -50.23 23.81 24.92
N ASN A 36 -51.51 23.44 24.80
CA ASN A 36 -51.93 22.31 23.96
C ASN A 36 -51.48 22.49 22.51
N TRP A 37 -51.77 23.65 21.92
CA TRP A 37 -51.30 23.98 20.57
C TRP A 37 -49.78 23.86 20.44
N PHE A 38 -49.01 24.36 21.43
CA PHE A 38 -47.56 24.24 21.44
C PHE A 38 -47.09 22.77 21.50
N ILE A 39 -47.73 21.95 22.34
CA ILE A 39 -47.42 20.50 22.45
C ILE A 39 -47.68 19.79 21.13
N ASP A 40 -48.82 20.04 20.48
CA ASP A 40 -49.17 19.46 19.18
C ASP A 40 -48.14 19.85 18.10
N ASN A 41 -47.67 21.11 18.11
CA ASN A 41 -46.60 21.55 17.22
C ASN A 41 -45.26 20.89 17.53
N MET A 42 -44.96 20.58 18.79
CA MET A 42 -43.77 19.82 19.16
C MET A 42 -43.84 18.37 18.64
N GLU A 43 -45.01 17.76 18.62
CA GLU A 43 -45.21 16.44 17.99
C GLU A 43 -44.99 16.49 16.48
N TYR A 44 -45.50 17.53 15.81
CA TYR A 44 -45.21 17.79 14.40
C TYR A 44 -43.71 17.94 14.12
N LEU A 45 -42.95 18.64 14.99
CA LEU A 45 -41.51 18.78 14.84
C LEU A 45 -40.75 17.45 15.02
N LYS A 46 -41.26 16.53 15.86
CA LYS A 46 -40.72 15.16 15.96
C LYS A 46 -40.98 14.35 14.70
N GLU A 47 -42.17 14.47 14.13
CA GLU A 47 -42.49 13.83 12.86
C GLU A 47 -41.62 14.39 11.72
N LEU A 48 -41.43 15.71 11.66
CA LEU A 48 -40.55 16.36 10.68
C LEU A 48 -39.11 15.85 10.79
N LYS A 49 -38.59 15.70 12.01
CA LYS A 49 -37.26 15.12 12.26
C LYS A 49 -37.17 13.68 11.76
N THR A 50 -38.16 12.86 12.09
CA THR A 50 -38.24 11.45 11.66
C THR A 50 -38.26 11.35 10.13
N ASN A 51 -39.05 12.21 9.47
CA ASN A 51 -39.10 12.30 8.02
C ASN A 51 -37.76 12.74 7.41
N TYR A 52 -37.08 13.73 8.00
CA TYR A 52 -35.74 14.14 7.54
C TYR A 52 -34.74 12.98 7.67
N ASP A 53 -34.72 12.29 8.80
CA ASP A 53 -33.80 11.19 9.05
C ASP A 53 -34.02 10.03 8.06
N GLN A 54 -35.29 9.67 7.82
CA GLN A 54 -35.65 8.55 6.94
C GLN A 54 -35.49 8.87 5.45
N ARG A 55 -35.90 10.07 5.02
CA ARG A 55 -35.99 10.42 3.59
C ARG A 55 -34.77 11.14 3.05
N ILE A 56 -33.97 11.78 3.90
CA ILE A 56 -32.82 12.59 3.47
C ILE A 56 -31.52 12.03 4.05
N TYR A 57 -31.38 12.00 5.37
CA TYR A 57 -30.11 11.64 6.00
C TYR A 57 -29.71 10.18 5.74
N LEU A 58 -30.60 9.22 6.00
CA LEU A 58 -30.29 7.79 5.81
C LEU A 58 -29.95 7.46 4.34
N PRO A 59 -30.68 7.95 3.32
CA PRO A 59 -30.28 7.78 1.93
C PRO A 59 -28.92 8.39 1.59
N LEU A 60 -28.62 9.60 2.06
CA LEU A 60 -27.32 10.25 1.84
C LEU A 60 -26.18 9.49 2.53
N ALA A 61 -26.40 9.02 3.76
CA ALA A 61 -25.44 8.20 4.50
C ALA A 61 -25.18 6.86 3.80
N LYS A 62 -26.24 6.21 3.28
CA LYS A 62 -26.10 4.98 2.47
C LYS A 62 -25.32 5.25 1.18
N LEU A 63 -25.61 6.33 0.46
CA LEU A 63 -24.88 6.72 -0.74
C LEU A 63 -23.38 6.89 -0.44
N HIS A 64 -23.07 7.58 0.65
CA HIS A 64 -21.70 7.84 1.07
C HIS A 64 -20.96 6.58 1.55
N GLN A 65 -21.63 5.70 2.30
CA GLN A 65 -21.08 4.39 2.67
C GLN A 65 -20.86 3.52 1.43
N HIS A 66 -21.76 3.56 0.44
CA HIS A 66 -21.55 2.85 -0.83
C HIS A 66 -20.36 3.42 -1.61
N THR A 67 -20.08 4.73 -1.55
CA THR A 67 -18.87 5.31 -2.17
C THR A 67 -17.61 4.92 -1.40
N LYS A 68 -17.65 4.83 -0.07
CA LYS A 68 -16.50 4.53 0.80
C LYS A 68 -16.16 3.04 0.84
N MET A 69 -17.17 2.17 1.01
CA MET A 69 -16.99 0.71 0.93
C MET A 69 -16.62 0.25 -0.49
N ARG A 70 -17.01 0.99 -1.55
CA ARG A 70 -16.54 0.70 -2.93
C ARG A 70 -15.04 0.89 -3.10
N SER A 71 -14.42 1.75 -2.29
CA SER A 71 -12.97 1.98 -2.27
C SER A 71 -12.22 1.10 -1.28
N GLU A 72 -12.90 0.22 -0.54
CA GLU A 72 -12.31 -0.60 0.54
C GLU A 72 -12.46 -2.12 0.33
N LYS A 73 -13.37 -2.59 -0.53
CA LYS A 73 -13.56 -4.03 -0.78
C LYS A 73 -12.82 -4.53 -2.01
N VAL A 74 -11.61 -5.06 -1.82
CA VAL A 74 -11.03 -6.15 -2.62
C VAL A 74 -10.25 -7.07 -1.69
N ASN A 75 -10.46 -8.38 -1.84
CA ASN A 75 -9.90 -9.52 -1.10
C ASN A 75 -10.47 -9.83 0.30
N ASP A 76 -11.69 -10.39 0.31
CA ASP A 76 -11.98 -11.56 1.14
C ASP A 76 -12.50 -12.66 0.22
N ASN A 77 -11.58 -13.44 -0.32
CA ASN A 77 -11.79 -14.80 -0.80
C ASN A 77 -10.40 -15.44 -0.89
N ASN A 78 -9.81 -15.72 0.28
CA ASN A 78 -8.86 -16.81 0.50
C ASN A 78 -8.64 -16.95 2.02
N GLU A 79 -9.34 -17.95 2.56
CA GLU A 79 -8.86 -18.95 3.51
C GLU A 79 -8.31 -18.54 4.91
N THR A 80 -9.06 -19.02 5.90
CA THR A 80 -8.61 -19.84 7.04
C THR A 80 -7.92 -19.18 8.22
N GLU A 81 -8.41 -19.59 9.39
CA GLU A 81 -7.91 -19.38 10.74
C GLU A 81 -6.38 -19.41 10.85
N LYS A 82 -5.79 -18.34 11.36
CA LYS A 82 -5.15 -18.30 12.69
C LYS A 82 -4.51 -16.92 12.92
N SER A 83 -4.65 -16.52 14.17
CA SER A 83 -4.12 -15.33 14.83
C SER A 83 -2.61 -15.18 14.66
N GLU A 84 -2.17 -13.99 14.25
CA GLU A 84 -1.11 -13.20 14.90
C GLU A 84 -1.01 -11.83 14.19
N GLU A 85 -0.57 -10.84 14.96
CA GLU A 85 -0.55 -9.39 14.73
C GLU A 85 -0.44 -8.96 13.26
N LYS A 86 -1.53 -8.40 12.71
CA LYS A 86 -1.50 -7.69 11.42
C LYS A 86 -1.50 -6.20 11.67
N GLU A 87 -0.39 -5.57 11.25
CA GLU A 87 -0.32 -4.16 10.90
C GLU A 87 -1.57 -3.74 10.10
N PRO A 88 -2.02 -2.46 10.22
CA PRO A 88 -3.23 -2.00 9.56
C PRO A 88 -3.10 -2.22 8.05
N ARG A 89 -3.89 -3.17 7.53
CA ARG A 89 -4.07 -3.42 6.09
C ARG A 89 -4.34 -2.09 5.40
N ILE A 90 -3.34 -1.62 4.65
CA ILE A 90 -3.39 -0.42 3.82
C ILE A 90 -4.58 -0.58 2.87
N THR A 91 -5.64 0.20 3.06
CA THR A 91 -6.83 0.18 2.20
C THR A 91 -6.42 0.54 0.77
N SER A 92 -7.02 -0.07 -0.24
CA SER A 92 -6.65 0.12 -1.65
C SER A 92 -6.68 1.59 -2.08
N ALA A 93 -7.60 2.39 -1.55
CA ALA A 93 -7.62 3.85 -1.73
C ALA A 93 -6.39 4.57 -1.12
N SER A 94 -5.90 4.11 0.03
CA SER A 94 -4.73 4.70 0.69
C SER A 94 -3.43 4.42 -0.06
N SER A 95 -3.33 3.31 -0.80
CA SER A 95 -2.21 3.02 -1.71
C SER A 95 -2.16 3.96 -2.90
N VAL A 96 -3.32 4.30 -3.49
CA VAL A 96 -3.40 5.27 -4.60
C VAL A 96 -3.09 6.68 -4.09
N LEU A 97 -3.61 7.06 -2.92
CA LEU A 97 -3.38 8.38 -2.31
C LEU A 97 -1.90 8.67 -1.97
N ARG A 98 -1.01 7.67 -1.94
CA ARG A 98 0.44 7.90 -1.83
C ARG A 98 1.02 8.63 -3.04
N PHE A 99 0.37 8.50 -4.20
CA PHE A 99 0.74 9.20 -5.44
C PHE A 99 0.04 10.56 -5.59
N LYS A 100 -0.61 11.07 -4.54
CA LYS A 100 -1.34 12.35 -4.55
C LYS A 100 -0.48 13.55 -4.97
N ASN A 101 0.82 13.52 -4.67
CA ASN A 101 1.75 14.58 -5.04
C ASN A 101 2.20 14.48 -6.51
N ASP A 102 2.29 13.25 -7.04
CA ASP A 102 2.73 12.99 -8.42
C ASP A 102 1.57 13.11 -9.41
N LEU A 103 0.35 12.86 -8.94
CA LEU A 103 -0.87 12.81 -9.74
C LEU A 103 -1.99 13.61 -9.05
N PRO A 104 -2.21 14.89 -9.39
CA PRO A 104 -3.28 15.69 -8.81
C PRO A 104 -4.67 15.11 -9.11
N ASP A 105 -4.82 14.39 -10.23
CA ASP A 105 -6.06 13.69 -10.58
C ASP A 105 -6.45 12.61 -9.55
N VAL A 106 -5.49 12.02 -8.84
CA VAL A 106 -5.75 11.05 -7.76
C VAL A 106 -6.38 11.72 -6.54
N LYS A 107 -5.99 12.97 -6.24
CA LYS A 107 -6.62 13.75 -5.17
C LYS A 107 -8.09 13.95 -5.46
N ASP A 108 -8.42 14.39 -6.66
CA ASP A 108 -9.80 14.69 -7.04
C ASP A 108 -10.70 13.45 -7.03
N LEU A 109 -10.14 12.29 -7.35
CA LEU A 109 -10.89 11.03 -7.46
C LEU A 109 -11.17 10.36 -6.11
N TYR A 110 -10.28 10.48 -5.14
CA TYR A 110 -10.33 9.70 -3.89
C TYR A 110 -10.39 10.54 -2.61
N ASP A 111 -10.25 11.87 -2.68
CA ASP A 111 -10.33 12.75 -1.51
C ASP A 111 -11.80 13.07 -1.16
N PHE A 112 -12.36 12.32 -0.22
CA PHE A 112 -13.72 12.51 0.30
C PHE A 112 -13.77 13.34 1.59
N THR A 113 -12.66 13.96 2.01
CA THR A 113 -12.56 14.68 3.31
C THR A 113 -13.62 15.77 3.48
N GLU A 114 -13.93 16.53 2.44
CA GLU A 114 -14.99 17.55 2.47
C GLU A 114 -16.38 16.93 2.72
N VAL A 115 -16.65 15.77 2.11
CA VAL A 115 -17.92 15.06 2.25
C VAL A 115 -18.02 14.44 3.65
N ASP A 116 -16.92 13.87 4.17
CA ASP A 116 -16.82 13.35 5.54
C ASP A 116 -17.06 14.46 6.58
N ASN A 117 -16.52 15.67 6.35
CA ASN A 117 -16.71 16.83 7.22
C ASN A 117 -18.17 17.29 7.22
N ILE A 118 -18.83 17.34 6.06
CA ILE A 118 -20.25 17.69 5.94
C ILE A 118 -21.11 16.63 6.63
N ALA A 119 -20.84 15.35 6.40
CA ALA A 119 -21.58 14.24 7.02
C ALA A 119 -21.45 14.26 8.55
N SER A 120 -20.25 14.52 9.07
CA SER A 120 -19.99 14.66 10.51
C SER A 120 -20.75 15.84 11.11
N ARG A 121 -20.78 16.97 10.41
CA ARG A 121 -21.52 18.16 10.85
C ARG A 121 -23.03 17.93 10.88
N ILE A 122 -23.59 17.24 9.90
CA ILE A 122 -25.01 16.86 9.88
C ILE A 122 -25.31 15.84 10.99
N ALA A 123 -24.43 14.87 11.23
CA ALA A 123 -24.61 13.88 12.30
C ALA A 123 -24.67 14.54 13.69
N CYS A 124 -23.75 15.47 13.96
CA CYS A 124 -23.74 16.26 15.21
C CYS A 124 -25.01 17.12 15.34
N LEU A 125 -25.41 17.81 14.26
CA LEU A 125 -26.62 18.62 14.25
C LEU A 125 -27.89 17.78 14.48
N ARG A 126 -27.96 16.59 13.89
CA ARG A 126 -29.06 15.64 14.09
C ARG A 126 -29.15 15.18 15.54
N GLN A 127 -28.00 14.90 16.17
CA GLN A 127 -27.95 14.52 17.58
C GLN A 127 -28.45 15.66 18.47
N HIS A 128 -27.98 16.89 18.26
CA HIS A 128 -28.46 18.05 19.01
C HIS A 128 -29.96 18.31 18.80
N TRP A 129 -30.45 18.15 17.57
CA TRP A 129 -31.88 18.25 17.28
C TRP A 129 -32.68 17.13 17.96
N GLN A 130 -32.12 15.93 18.16
CA GLN A 130 -32.82 14.83 18.83
C GLN A 130 -32.97 15.11 20.31
N LEU A 131 -31.87 15.53 20.96
CA LEU A 131 -31.84 15.83 22.39
C LEU A 131 -32.80 16.96 22.78
N LEU A 132 -33.01 17.95 21.91
CA LEU A 132 -33.97 19.04 22.14
C LEU A 132 -35.45 18.59 22.03
N LEU A 133 -35.72 17.47 21.37
CA LEU A 133 -37.07 16.93 21.15
C LEU A 133 -37.43 15.79 22.12
N GLU A 134 -36.50 15.37 22.98
CA GLU A 134 -36.74 14.34 23.99
C GLU A 134 -37.56 14.91 25.15
N ASP A 135 -38.71 14.29 25.42
CA ASP A 135 -39.68 14.82 26.40
C ASP A 135 -39.19 14.69 27.85
N GLU A 136 -38.26 13.78 28.12
CA GLU A 136 -37.84 13.37 29.47
C GLU A 136 -36.77 14.29 30.09
N ASN A 137 -36.05 15.05 29.26
CA ASN A 137 -34.93 15.87 29.69
C ASN A 137 -35.33 17.33 29.94
N GLU A 138 -34.62 17.98 30.87
CA GLU A 138 -34.68 19.43 30.99
C GLU A 138 -34.10 20.07 29.72
N ILE A 139 -34.71 21.17 29.26
CA ILE A 139 -34.28 21.86 28.06
C ILE A 139 -32.89 22.45 28.32
N ASN A 140 -31.86 21.81 27.78
CA ASN A 140 -30.48 22.22 27.99
C ASN A 140 -30.15 23.48 27.16
N PRO A 141 -29.85 24.63 27.80
CA PRO A 141 -29.58 25.87 27.08
C PRO A 141 -28.30 25.83 26.25
N THR A 142 -27.37 24.89 26.50
CA THR A 142 -26.11 24.78 25.76
C THR A 142 -26.27 24.23 24.35
N LEU A 143 -27.41 23.60 24.04
CA LEU A 143 -27.70 23.03 22.73
C LEU A 143 -28.27 24.06 21.74
N PHE A 144 -28.61 25.26 22.23
CA PHE A 144 -29.15 26.33 21.41
C PHE A 144 -28.06 27.04 20.61
N SER A 145 -28.42 27.44 19.40
CA SER A 145 -27.58 28.30 18.56
C SER A 145 -27.67 29.75 19.01
N LEU A 146 -26.59 30.53 18.87
CA LEU A 146 -26.60 31.96 19.17
C LEU A 146 -27.64 32.74 18.34
N LYS A 147 -28.00 32.24 17.15
CA LYS A 147 -28.95 32.88 16.24
C LYS A 147 -30.40 32.77 16.70
N SER A 148 -30.77 31.75 17.47
CA SER A 148 -32.14 31.63 18.00
C SER A 148 -32.43 32.61 19.14
N GLU A 149 -31.39 33.16 19.77
CA GLU A 149 -31.53 34.20 20.80
C GLU A 149 -32.02 35.53 20.23
N LEU A 150 -31.56 35.85 19.01
CA LEU A 150 -31.90 37.09 18.29
C LEU A 150 -33.37 37.15 17.85
N GLN A 151 -34.08 36.01 17.88
CA GLN A 151 -35.48 35.90 17.48
C GLN A 151 -36.44 36.12 18.66
N LEU A 152 -35.93 36.32 19.87
CA LEU A 152 -36.74 36.60 21.06
C LEU A 152 -36.85 38.10 21.29
N SER A 153 -38.04 38.55 21.70
CA SER A 153 -38.24 39.93 22.14
C SER A 153 -37.47 40.18 23.45
N PRO A 154 -36.83 41.35 23.62
CA PRO A 154 -36.13 41.72 24.86
C PRO A 154 -37.05 41.79 26.09
N GLN A 155 -38.37 41.75 25.90
CA GLN A 155 -39.39 41.77 26.95
C GLN A 155 -39.80 40.36 27.43
N CYS A 156 -39.12 39.31 26.96
CA CYS A 156 -39.42 37.93 27.34
C CYS A 156 -39.00 37.63 28.79
N PRO A 157 -39.88 37.02 29.62
CA PRO A 157 -39.51 36.51 30.94
C PRO A 157 -38.36 35.49 30.84
N LYS A 158 -37.38 35.58 31.73
CA LYS A 158 -36.18 34.70 31.77
C LYS A 158 -36.56 33.24 32.00
N GLU A 159 -37.67 33.02 32.70
CA GLU A 159 -38.18 31.72 33.10
C GLU A 159 -38.79 30.94 31.92
N LEU A 160 -39.21 31.62 30.85
CA LEU A 160 -39.82 31.03 29.66
C LEU A 160 -38.92 31.09 28.43
N THR A 161 -37.75 31.75 28.53
CA THR A 161 -36.81 31.95 27.42
C THR A 161 -36.44 30.63 26.75
N ASN A 162 -36.13 29.58 27.52
CA ASN A 162 -35.70 28.30 26.96
C ASN A 162 -36.82 27.58 26.19
N ILE A 163 -38.07 27.65 26.68
CA ILE A 163 -39.24 27.06 26.01
C ILE A 163 -39.57 27.83 24.74
N LEU A 164 -39.54 29.16 24.80
CA LEU A 164 -39.84 30.02 23.65
C LEU A 164 -38.72 29.99 22.59
N ARG A 165 -37.46 29.74 22.99
CA ARG A 165 -36.31 29.56 22.10
C ARG A 165 -36.32 28.20 21.38
N LEU A 166 -37.04 27.22 21.91
CA LEU A 166 -37.01 25.84 21.43
C LEU A 166 -37.46 25.73 19.96
N VAL A 167 -38.64 26.26 19.63
CA VAL A 167 -39.20 26.18 18.27
C VAL A 167 -38.35 26.96 17.25
N PRO A 168 -37.97 28.22 17.48
CA PRO A 168 -37.10 28.95 16.55
C PRO A 168 -35.74 28.28 16.33
N ASP A 169 -35.14 27.70 17.39
CA ASP A 169 -33.87 26.99 17.25
C ASP A 169 -34.01 25.69 16.45
N ILE A 170 -35.07 24.91 16.69
CA ILE A 170 -35.36 23.71 15.91
C ILE A 170 -35.54 24.06 14.43
N LEU A 171 -36.29 25.12 14.10
CA LEU A 171 -36.48 25.55 12.71
C LEU A 171 -35.17 25.99 12.05
N LEU A 172 -34.26 26.64 12.80
CA LEU A 172 -32.93 26.97 12.30
C LEU A 172 -32.07 25.71 12.09
N LYS A 173 -32.16 24.72 12.98
CA LYS A 173 -31.50 23.42 12.79
C LYS A 173 -32.06 22.69 11.57
N CYS A 174 -33.37 22.75 11.31
CA CYS A 174 -33.99 22.20 10.10
C CYS A 174 -33.44 22.86 8.83
N SER A 175 -33.37 24.20 8.78
CA SER A 175 -32.91 24.92 7.60
C SER A 175 -31.42 24.69 7.33
N THR A 176 -30.60 24.66 8.38
CA THR A 176 -29.18 24.34 8.28
C THR A 176 -28.93 22.88 7.89
N ALA A 177 -29.72 21.94 8.42
CA ALA A 177 -29.69 20.53 8.00
C ALA A 177 -30.03 20.39 6.52
N ALA A 178 -31.07 21.09 6.04
CA ALA A 178 -31.47 21.08 4.63
C ALA A 178 -30.37 21.66 3.74
N ALA A 179 -29.77 22.81 4.09
CA ALA A 179 -28.69 23.42 3.34
C ALA A 179 -27.43 22.52 3.29
N LEU A 180 -27.03 21.92 4.42
CA LEU A 180 -25.91 20.99 4.47
C LEU A 180 -26.19 19.71 3.67
N SER A 181 -27.43 19.22 3.65
CA SER A 181 -27.83 18.05 2.86
C SER A 181 -27.79 18.34 1.36
N GLN A 182 -28.19 19.55 0.95
CA GLN A 182 -28.05 20.00 -0.43
C GLN A 182 -26.58 20.10 -0.83
N LEU A 183 -25.73 20.67 0.04
CA LEU A 183 -24.30 20.74 -0.21
C LEU A 183 -23.67 19.35 -0.31
N TRP A 184 -24.03 18.43 0.59
CA TRP A 184 -23.60 17.03 0.51
C TRP A 184 -23.98 16.42 -0.84
N LEU A 185 -25.23 16.60 -1.28
CA LEU A 185 -25.69 16.06 -2.56
C LEU A 185 -24.93 16.67 -3.74
N VAL A 186 -24.69 17.98 -3.76
CA VAL A 186 -23.93 18.65 -4.82
C VAL A 186 -22.48 18.16 -4.86
N SER A 187 -21.81 18.08 -3.71
CA SER A 187 -20.43 17.60 -3.59
C SER A 187 -20.29 16.11 -3.88
N ALA A 188 -21.31 15.30 -3.57
CA ALA A 188 -21.35 13.89 -3.96
C ALA A 188 -21.58 13.77 -5.47
N ASN A 189 -22.51 14.54 -6.03
CA ASN A 189 -22.89 14.46 -7.43
C ASN A 189 -21.77 14.90 -8.38
N SER A 190 -21.05 15.98 -8.03
CA SER A 190 -19.89 16.43 -8.81
C SER A 190 -18.80 15.35 -8.88
N LYS A 191 -18.70 14.49 -7.86
CA LYS A 191 -17.74 13.38 -7.81
C LYS A 191 -18.28 12.08 -8.44
N THR A 192 -19.60 11.91 -8.56
CA THR A 192 -20.21 10.64 -9.01
C THR A 192 -20.82 10.64 -10.40
N PHE A 193 -21.24 11.79 -10.96
CA PHE A 193 -22.08 11.80 -12.18
C PHE A 193 -21.37 12.16 -13.48
N ASP A 194 -20.24 12.87 -13.45
CA ASP A 194 -19.45 13.07 -14.67
C ASP A 194 -18.55 11.85 -14.91
N LEU A 195 -19.21 10.76 -15.33
CA LEU A 195 -18.57 9.47 -15.58
C LEU A 195 -17.49 9.58 -16.67
N GLU A 196 -17.66 10.50 -17.62
CA GLU A 196 -16.72 10.72 -18.72
C GLU A 196 -15.44 11.39 -18.21
N THR A 197 -15.54 12.49 -17.44
CA THR A 197 -14.32 13.10 -16.87
C THR A 197 -13.66 12.20 -15.84
N LYS A 198 -14.44 11.45 -15.05
CA LYS A 198 -13.90 10.43 -14.14
C LYS A 198 -13.14 9.34 -14.91
N HIS A 199 -13.71 8.83 -16.00
CA HIS A 199 -13.08 7.82 -16.82
C HIS A 199 -11.79 8.34 -17.47
N ASN A 200 -11.80 9.56 -18.01
CA ASN A 200 -10.62 10.18 -18.61
C ASN A 200 -9.50 10.41 -17.58
N LYS A 201 -9.83 10.86 -16.36
CA LYS A 201 -8.87 10.97 -15.25
C LYS A 201 -8.29 9.61 -14.85
N LEU A 202 -9.14 8.57 -14.77
CA LEU A 202 -8.69 7.21 -14.48
C LEU A 202 -7.78 6.64 -15.58
N LEU A 203 -8.07 6.92 -16.86
CA LEU A 203 -7.23 6.51 -17.98
C LEU A 203 -5.85 7.17 -17.93
N ARG A 204 -5.79 8.47 -17.58
CA ARG A 204 -4.52 9.18 -17.40
C ARG A 204 -3.69 8.65 -16.23
N VAL A 205 -4.33 8.40 -15.09
CA VAL A 205 -3.67 7.78 -13.93
C VAL A 205 -3.18 6.37 -14.29
N LYS A 206 -4.00 5.58 -14.99
CA LYS A 206 -3.62 4.27 -15.50
C LYS A 206 -2.41 4.35 -16.42
N SER A 207 -2.40 5.25 -17.40
CA SER A 207 -1.30 5.35 -18.37
C SER A 207 0.03 5.68 -17.69
N VAL A 208 0.03 6.64 -16.76
CA VAL A 208 1.23 7.04 -16.01
C VAL A 208 1.73 5.90 -15.11
N LEU A 209 0.84 5.22 -14.40
CA LEU A 209 1.23 4.08 -13.56
C LEU A 209 1.75 2.91 -14.40
N THR A 210 1.16 2.63 -15.57
CA THR A 210 1.66 1.59 -16.48
C THR A 210 3.02 1.93 -17.08
N GLU A 211 3.26 3.19 -17.44
CA GLU A 211 4.55 3.66 -17.96
C GLU A 211 5.63 3.59 -16.88
N LYS A 212 5.31 3.98 -15.64
CA LYS A 212 6.21 3.84 -14.51
C LYS A 212 6.54 2.37 -14.22
N LEU A 213 5.55 1.48 -14.32
CA LEU A 213 5.73 0.04 -14.11
C LEU A 213 6.60 -0.60 -15.20
N SER A 214 6.42 -0.22 -16.47
CA SER A 214 7.28 -0.69 -17.56
C SER A 214 8.70 -0.17 -17.40
N GLY A 215 8.88 1.11 -17.07
CA GLY A 215 10.20 1.69 -16.82
C GLY A 215 10.93 1.03 -15.66
N LEU A 216 10.25 0.79 -14.53
CA LEU A 216 10.83 0.05 -13.40
C LEU A 216 11.19 -1.39 -13.77
N SER A 217 10.36 -2.06 -14.57
CA SER A 217 10.63 -3.43 -15.01
C SER A 217 11.84 -3.52 -15.96
N GLU A 218 12.00 -2.55 -16.86
CA GLU A 218 13.18 -2.45 -17.75
C GLU A 218 14.45 -2.14 -16.95
N GLN A 219 14.39 -1.22 -16.00
CA GLN A 219 15.53 -0.90 -15.14
C GLN A 219 15.96 -2.09 -14.28
N ILE A 220 15.01 -2.79 -13.64
CA ILE A 220 15.29 -4.01 -12.86
C ILE A 220 15.97 -5.04 -13.76
N LYS A 221 15.45 -5.26 -14.97
CA LYS A 221 16.03 -6.23 -15.90
C LYS A 221 17.47 -5.85 -16.32
N SER A 222 17.73 -4.57 -16.56
CA SER A 222 19.07 -4.09 -16.89
C SER A 222 20.05 -4.30 -15.74
N GLU A 223 19.64 -3.99 -14.51
CA GLU A 223 20.48 -4.17 -13.31
C GLU A 223 20.66 -5.65 -12.95
N GLU A 224 19.65 -6.50 -13.17
CA GLU A 224 19.79 -7.95 -13.01
C GLU A 224 20.79 -8.55 -14.00
N GLN A 225 20.83 -8.05 -15.24
CA GLN A 225 21.84 -8.46 -16.22
C GLN A 225 23.25 -8.03 -15.82
N GLU A 226 23.40 -6.81 -15.27
CA GLU A 226 24.68 -6.32 -14.76
C GLU A 226 25.14 -7.11 -13.53
N LEU A 227 24.23 -7.39 -12.60
CA LEU A 227 24.49 -8.23 -11.43
C LEU A 227 24.90 -9.64 -11.87
N GLN A 228 24.23 -10.21 -12.87
CA GLN A 228 24.60 -11.52 -13.39
C GLN A 228 26.02 -11.51 -13.99
N ALA A 229 26.39 -10.46 -14.72
CA ALA A 229 27.73 -10.32 -15.29
C ALA A 229 28.81 -10.19 -14.20
N GLU A 230 28.61 -9.32 -13.22
CA GLU A 230 29.55 -9.13 -12.10
C GLU A 230 29.60 -10.39 -11.20
N SER A 231 28.49 -11.11 -11.01
CA SER A 231 28.47 -12.41 -10.32
C SER A 231 29.28 -13.47 -11.05
N THR A 232 29.24 -13.52 -12.39
CA THR A 232 30.07 -14.45 -13.16
C THR A 232 31.56 -14.08 -13.09
N ASP A 233 31.90 -12.79 -13.03
CA ASP A 233 33.29 -12.35 -12.80
C ASP A 233 33.77 -12.79 -11.41
N LEU A 234 32.91 -12.66 -10.39
CA LEU A 234 33.22 -13.10 -9.02
C LEU A 234 33.47 -14.62 -8.94
N GLU A 235 32.66 -15.44 -9.63
CA GLU A 235 32.88 -16.89 -9.72
C GLU A 235 34.24 -17.22 -10.36
N LEU A 236 34.58 -16.56 -11.48
CA LEU A 236 35.87 -16.72 -12.14
C LEU A 236 37.05 -16.28 -11.26
N LEU A 237 36.87 -15.25 -10.44
CA LEU A 237 37.89 -14.79 -9.48
C LEU A 237 38.07 -15.78 -8.34
N ALA A 238 37.00 -16.39 -7.84
CA ALA A 238 37.06 -17.42 -6.81
C ALA A 238 37.84 -18.65 -7.29
N ASP A 239 37.54 -19.15 -8.50
CA ASP A 239 38.28 -20.26 -9.12
C ASP A 239 39.78 -19.93 -9.26
N ARG A 240 40.09 -18.70 -9.66
CA ARG A 240 41.49 -18.24 -9.75
C ARG A 240 42.15 -18.13 -8.38
N GLU A 241 41.42 -17.79 -7.32
CA GLU A 241 41.95 -17.75 -5.96
C GLU A 241 42.29 -19.14 -5.41
N GLU A 242 41.62 -20.19 -5.88
CA GLU A 242 41.89 -21.57 -5.50
C GLU A 242 43.10 -22.17 -6.24
N ARG A 243 43.43 -21.69 -7.44
CA ARG A 243 44.53 -22.22 -8.27
C ARG A 243 45.89 -22.32 -7.54
N PRO A 244 46.35 -21.34 -6.73
CA PRO A 244 47.58 -21.49 -5.93
C PRO A 244 47.54 -22.69 -4.98
N ASN A 245 46.38 -23.01 -4.40
CA ASN A 245 46.23 -24.15 -3.49
C ASN A 245 46.35 -25.46 -4.27
N GLU A 246 45.79 -25.52 -5.49
CA GLU A 246 45.97 -26.68 -6.39
C GLU A 246 47.43 -26.89 -6.79
N LEU A 247 48.12 -25.81 -7.17
CA LEU A 247 49.55 -25.85 -7.53
C LEU A 247 50.39 -26.33 -6.35
N MET A 248 50.09 -25.85 -5.14
CA MET A 248 50.76 -26.29 -3.91
C MET A 248 50.52 -27.78 -3.63
N SER A 249 49.29 -28.26 -3.82
CA SER A 249 48.94 -29.68 -3.70
C SER A 249 49.71 -30.55 -4.72
N LYS A 250 49.74 -30.15 -6.00
CA LYS A 250 50.51 -30.82 -7.07
C LYS A 250 52.01 -30.84 -6.76
N SER A 251 52.56 -29.74 -6.26
CA SER A 251 53.96 -29.64 -5.83
C SER A 251 54.29 -30.65 -4.72
N HIS A 252 53.42 -30.79 -3.71
CA HIS A 252 53.58 -31.78 -2.66
C HIS A 252 53.48 -33.23 -3.16
N GLN A 253 52.60 -33.49 -4.14
CA GLN A 253 52.49 -34.80 -4.78
C GLN A 253 53.78 -35.16 -5.53
N LEU A 254 54.35 -34.22 -6.30
CA LEU A 254 55.64 -34.42 -6.96
C LEU A 254 56.79 -34.63 -5.97
N ASP A 255 56.79 -33.91 -4.85
CA ASP A 255 57.77 -34.15 -3.79
C ASP A 255 57.68 -35.55 -3.20
N TYR A 256 56.47 -36.11 -3.11
CA TYR A 256 56.27 -37.47 -2.67
C TYR A 256 56.76 -38.48 -3.71
N THR A 257 56.41 -38.32 -4.99
CA THR A 257 56.86 -39.23 -6.06
C THR A 257 58.38 -39.21 -6.24
N ILE A 258 59.01 -38.02 -6.21
CA ILE A 258 60.46 -37.87 -6.26
C ILE A 258 61.12 -38.62 -5.10
N ARG A 259 60.57 -38.52 -3.87
CA ARG A 259 61.08 -39.26 -2.71
C ARG A 259 60.95 -40.77 -2.88
N GLN A 260 59.82 -41.25 -3.39
CA GLN A 260 59.63 -42.68 -3.67
C GLN A 260 60.62 -43.20 -4.73
N LEU A 261 60.79 -42.47 -5.84
CA LEU A 261 61.72 -42.83 -6.90
C LEU A 261 63.17 -42.84 -6.39
N LYS A 262 63.57 -41.84 -5.62
CA LYS A 262 64.91 -41.79 -4.97
C LYS A 262 65.13 -42.99 -4.05
N SER A 263 64.12 -43.37 -3.25
CA SER A 263 64.20 -44.57 -2.41
C SER A 263 64.36 -45.85 -3.23
N LYS A 264 63.64 -45.97 -4.35
CA LYS A 264 63.73 -47.13 -5.25
C LYS A 264 65.09 -47.21 -5.94
N VAL A 265 65.64 -46.07 -6.39
CA VAL A 265 67.00 -45.98 -6.91
C VAL A 265 68.01 -46.43 -5.87
N HIS A 266 67.88 -45.95 -4.63
CA HIS A 266 68.78 -46.36 -3.55
C HIS A 266 68.71 -47.87 -3.27
N PHE A 267 67.50 -48.45 -3.23
CA PHE A 267 67.31 -49.89 -3.07
C PHE A 267 68.00 -50.71 -4.17
N LEU A 268 67.76 -50.35 -5.44
CA LEU A 268 68.37 -51.03 -6.58
C LEU A 268 69.89 -50.88 -6.61
N GLN A 269 70.42 -49.74 -6.16
CA GLN A 269 71.86 -49.51 -6.00
C GLN A 269 72.48 -50.40 -4.90
N VAL A 270 71.79 -50.57 -3.77
CA VAL A 270 72.23 -51.49 -2.70
C VAL A 270 72.18 -52.94 -3.17
N GLU A 271 71.13 -53.34 -3.90
CA GLU A 271 71.01 -54.68 -4.48
C GLU A 271 72.11 -54.95 -5.52
N THR A 272 72.37 -54.02 -6.43
CA THR A 272 73.47 -54.17 -7.40
C THR A 272 74.83 -54.28 -6.72
N LYS A 273 75.09 -53.56 -5.63
CA LYS A 273 76.32 -53.73 -4.83
C LYS A 273 76.42 -55.14 -4.25
N LYS A 274 75.36 -55.64 -3.61
CA LYS A 274 75.32 -57.01 -3.06
C LYS A 274 75.49 -58.08 -4.14
N LEU A 275 74.85 -57.92 -5.30
CA LEU A 275 75.00 -58.85 -6.42
C LEU A 275 76.42 -58.83 -6.99
N LYS A 276 77.09 -57.67 -7.02
CA LYS A 276 78.51 -57.55 -7.42
C LYS A 276 79.43 -58.26 -6.43
N GLU A 277 79.25 -58.05 -5.13
CA GLU A 277 79.98 -58.77 -4.06
C GLU A 277 79.77 -60.29 -4.15
N ASN A 278 78.54 -60.75 -4.45
CA ASN A 278 78.24 -62.16 -4.65
C ASN A 278 78.93 -62.75 -5.90
N ILE A 279 79.13 -61.97 -6.97
CA ILE A 279 79.87 -62.42 -8.16
C ILE A 279 81.35 -62.64 -7.86
N GLU A 280 81.96 -61.80 -7.02
CA GLU A 280 83.38 -61.95 -6.63
C GLU A 280 83.64 -63.27 -5.90
N ASN A 281 82.61 -63.83 -5.25
CA ASN A 281 82.67 -65.08 -4.49
C ASN A 281 82.32 -66.35 -5.30
N VAL A 282 81.98 -66.26 -6.59
CA VAL A 282 81.53 -67.40 -7.42
C VAL A 282 82.56 -67.78 -8.49
N GLN A 283 82.85 -69.08 -8.63
CA GLN A 283 83.78 -69.64 -9.64
C GLN A 283 83.44 -69.21 -11.08
N THR A 284 84.48 -68.92 -11.86
CA THR A 284 84.43 -68.15 -13.11
C THR A 284 83.65 -68.79 -14.26
N SER A 285 83.33 -70.09 -14.21
CA SER A 285 82.72 -70.89 -15.29
C SER A 285 81.26 -71.33 -15.06
N SER A 286 80.59 -70.86 -14.00
CA SER A 286 79.21 -71.27 -13.65
C SER A 286 78.12 -70.52 -14.45
N GLU A 287 77.08 -71.23 -14.92
CA GLU A 287 75.86 -70.64 -15.49
C GLU A 287 75.19 -69.62 -14.54
N LYS A 288 75.26 -69.85 -13.23
CA LYS A 288 74.74 -68.93 -12.20
C LYS A 288 75.39 -67.55 -12.29
N ARG A 289 76.67 -67.46 -12.68
CA ARG A 289 77.36 -66.18 -12.85
C ARG A 289 76.79 -65.37 -14.02
N LYS A 290 76.40 -66.03 -15.11
CA LYS A 290 75.77 -65.37 -16.27
C LYS A 290 74.39 -64.83 -15.91
N GLU A 291 73.62 -65.53 -15.10
CA GLU A 291 72.31 -65.07 -14.61
C GLU A 291 72.43 -63.86 -13.69
N VAL A 292 73.36 -63.87 -12.73
CA VAL A 292 73.58 -62.73 -11.83
C VAL A 292 74.08 -61.50 -12.59
N LEU A 293 74.91 -61.67 -13.62
CA LEU A 293 75.33 -60.57 -14.51
C LEU A 293 74.15 -59.96 -15.30
N LYS A 294 73.21 -60.78 -15.78
CA LYS A 294 71.99 -60.27 -16.44
C LYS A 294 71.14 -59.45 -15.49
N LEU A 295 71.00 -59.89 -14.23
CA LEU A 295 70.26 -59.16 -13.20
C LEU A 295 70.93 -57.82 -12.84
N ILE A 296 72.26 -57.80 -12.71
CA ILE A 296 73.01 -56.56 -12.49
C ILE A 296 72.78 -55.57 -13.64
N HIS A 297 72.92 -56.03 -14.89
CA HIS A 297 72.73 -55.17 -16.05
C HIS A 297 71.27 -54.67 -16.14
N ALA A 298 70.28 -55.51 -15.84
CA ALA A 298 68.88 -55.10 -15.78
C ALA A 298 68.64 -54.03 -14.70
N ASN A 299 69.22 -54.20 -13.51
CA ASN A 299 69.11 -53.23 -12.42
C ASN A 299 69.82 -51.90 -12.75
N GLU A 300 70.99 -51.93 -13.38
CA GLU A 300 71.69 -50.72 -13.84
C GLU A 300 70.86 -49.94 -14.86
N LEU A 301 70.25 -50.65 -15.82
CA LEU A 301 69.36 -50.04 -16.82
C LEU A 301 68.10 -49.45 -16.16
N GLN A 302 67.55 -50.14 -15.16
CA GLN A 302 66.41 -49.63 -14.39
C GLN A 302 66.78 -48.39 -13.55
N VAL A 303 67.98 -48.35 -12.96
CA VAL A 303 68.48 -47.18 -12.22
C VAL A 303 68.64 -45.98 -13.15
N LEU A 304 69.18 -46.17 -14.36
CA LEU A 304 69.29 -45.08 -15.35
C LEU A 304 67.91 -44.53 -15.73
N LYS A 305 66.94 -45.41 -16.00
CA LYS A 305 65.56 -45.00 -16.29
C LYS A 305 64.93 -44.22 -15.13
N LEU A 306 65.04 -44.72 -13.91
CA LEU A 306 64.51 -44.03 -12.74
C LEU A 306 65.21 -42.69 -12.47
N HIS A 307 66.50 -42.57 -12.79
CA HIS A 307 67.21 -41.30 -12.69
C HIS A 307 66.68 -40.28 -13.70
N GLN A 308 66.39 -40.71 -14.92
CA GLN A 308 65.74 -39.87 -15.92
C GLN A 308 64.35 -39.44 -15.46
N ASP A 309 63.52 -40.36 -14.95
CA ASP A 309 62.18 -40.03 -14.42
C ASP A 309 62.27 -39.02 -13.25
N ILE A 310 63.26 -39.16 -12.36
CA ILE A 310 63.50 -38.19 -11.28
C ILE A 310 63.85 -36.81 -11.86
N GLN A 311 64.72 -36.73 -12.87
CA GLN A 311 65.08 -35.45 -13.48
C GLN A 311 63.87 -34.76 -14.14
N VAL A 312 63.01 -35.53 -14.81
CA VAL A 312 61.77 -35.01 -15.39
C VAL A 312 60.85 -34.43 -14.32
N HIS A 313 60.61 -35.16 -13.22
CA HIS A 313 59.76 -34.65 -12.13
C HIS A 313 60.38 -33.47 -11.37
N VAL A 314 61.72 -33.41 -11.24
CA VAL A 314 62.41 -32.25 -10.66
C VAL A 314 62.23 -31.02 -11.54
N TYR A 315 62.30 -31.17 -12.86
CA TYR A 315 62.02 -30.08 -13.80
C TYR A 315 60.55 -29.64 -13.74
N GLU A 316 59.62 -30.60 -13.77
CA GLU A 316 58.17 -30.34 -13.61
C GLU A 316 57.87 -29.57 -12.31
N LYS A 317 58.52 -29.96 -11.21
CA LYS A 317 58.42 -29.25 -9.95
C LYS A 317 58.98 -27.83 -10.04
N SER A 318 60.12 -27.62 -10.69
CA SER A 318 60.71 -26.29 -10.88
C SER A 318 59.72 -25.35 -11.56
N LEU A 319 59.10 -25.82 -12.65
CA LEU A 319 58.11 -25.07 -13.41
C LEU A 319 56.88 -24.72 -12.55
N LEU A 320 56.37 -25.69 -11.78
CA LEU A 320 55.23 -25.45 -10.88
C LEU A 320 55.54 -24.47 -9.75
N VAL A 321 56.77 -24.46 -9.24
CA VAL A 321 57.20 -23.49 -8.21
C VAL A 321 57.31 -22.08 -8.78
N GLU A 322 57.79 -21.95 -10.02
CA GLU A 322 57.81 -20.67 -10.74
C GLU A 322 56.38 -20.15 -10.98
N ASP A 323 55.49 -20.99 -11.51
CA ASP A 323 54.07 -20.66 -11.69
C ASP A 323 53.41 -20.25 -10.37
N LEU A 324 53.66 -21.00 -9.29
CA LEU A 324 53.13 -20.69 -7.97
C LEU A 324 53.64 -19.34 -7.44
N SER A 325 54.92 -19.01 -7.68
CA SER A 325 55.48 -17.71 -7.28
C SER A 325 54.73 -16.55 -7.93
N ILE A 326 54.48 -16.65 -9.24
CA ILE A 326 53.77 -15.62 -10.00
C ILE A 326 52.33 -15.49 -9.48
N GLU A 327 51.64 -16.60 -9.25
CA GLU A 327 50.26 -16.58 -8.75
C GLU A 327 50.18 -15.96 -7.35
N LEU A 328 51.14 -16.25 -6.46
CA LEU A 328 51.21 -15.66 -5.12
C LEU A 328 51.51 -14.15 -5.15
N GLU A 329 52.27 -13.67 -6.13
CA GLU A 329 52.53 -12.24 -6.34
C GLU A 329 51.26 -11.49 -6.77
N VAL A 330 50.44 -12.09 -7.62
CA VAL A 330 49.20 -11.47 -8.15
C VAL A 330 48.02 -11.59 -7.17
N LYS A 331 48.02 -12.59 -6.29
CA LYS A 331 46.93 -12.90 -5.36
C LYS A 331 46.39 -11.69 -4.57
N PRO A 332 47.21 -10.81 -3.97
CA PRO A 332 46.70 -9.64 -3.23
C PRO A 332 45.92 -8.66 -4.12
N CYS A 333 46.35 -8.46 -5.37
CA CYS A 333 45.64 -7.60 -6.32
C CYS A 333 44.29 -8.21 -6.72
N MET A 334 44.26 -9.53 -6.90
CA MET A 334 43.04 -10.27 -7.23
C MET A 334 42.02 -10.22 -6.10
N ILE A 335 42.44 -10.45 -4.84
CA ILE A 335 41.55 -10.35 -3.66
C ILE A 335 40.93 -8.95 -3.58
N ARG A 336 41.74 -7.90 -3.73
CA ARG A 336 41.23 -6.52 -3.71
C ARG A 336 40.23 -6.22 -4.82
N TYR A 337 40.42 -6.81 -5.99
CA TYR A 337 39.48 -6.68 -7.10
C TYR A 337 38.20 -7.48 -6.84
N ALA A 338 38.31 -8.71 -6.30
CA ALA A 338 37.17 -9.52 -5.88
C ALA A 338 36.32 -8.79 -4.83
N ASP A 339 36.94 -8.17 -3.82
CA ASP A 339 36.23 -7.35 -2.82
C ASP A 339 35.48 -6.17 -3.48
N GLN A 340 36.07 -5.55 -4.50
CA GLN A 340 35.42 -4.46 -5.25
C GLN A 340 34.21 -4.96 -6.04
N VAL A 341 34.36 -6.08 -6.74
CA VAL A 341 33.27 -6.74 -7.49
C VAL A 341 32.15 -7.16 -6.53
N GLN A 342 32.50 -7.77 -5.40
CA GLN A 342 31.54 -8.14 -4.36
C GLN A 342 30.77 -6.91 -3.84
N SER A 343 31.47 -5.82 -3.52
CA SER A 343 30.82 -4.58 -3.07
C SER A 343 29.89 -3.98 -4.14
N LYS A 344 30.22 -4.13 -5.43
CA LYS A 344 29.30 -3.73 -6.51
C LYS A 344 28.07 -4.63 -6.56
N CYS A 345 28.23 -5.96 -6.46
CA CYS A 345 27.12 -6.91 -6.43
C CYS A 345 26.15 -6.57 -5.29
N GLU A 346 26.65 -6.36 -4.07
CA GLU A 346 25.84 -5.97 -2.90
C GLU A 346 25.06 -4.67 -3.14
N LYS A 347 25.69 -3.67 -3.77
CA LYS A 347 25.02 -2.41 -4.12
C LYS A 347 23.94 -2.62 -5.18
N LEU A 348 24.22 -3.41 -6.21
CA LEU A 348 23.26 -3.73 -7.28
C LEU A 348 22.06 -4.49 -6.70
N GLU A 349 22.27 -5.47 -5.82
CA GLU A 349 21.22 -6.19 -5.11
C GLU A 349 20.34 -5.24 -4.29
N GLN A 350 20.95 -4.34 -3.52
CA GLN A 350 20.21 -3.35 -2.73
C GLN A 350 19.35 -2.43 -3.62
N VAL A 351 19.90 -1.99 -4.75
CA VAL A 351 19.17 -1.15 -5.71
C VAL A 351 18.01 -1.93 -6.34
N ILE A 352 18.24 -3.17 -6.79
CA ILE A 352 17.21 -4.04 -7.36
C ILE A 352 16.08 -4.27 -6.36
N ASP A 353 16.40 -4.58 -5.10
CA ASP A 353 15.39 -4.78 -4.07
C ASP A 353 14.59 -3.51 -3.79
N SER A 354 15.26 -2.35 -3.71
CA SER A 354 14.58 -1.06 -3.56
C SER A 354 13.57 -0.83 -4.69
N LYS A 355 13.96 -1.09 -5.94
CA LYS A 355 13.08 -0.95 -7.12
C LYS A 355 11.98 -2.01 -7.17
N ARG A 356 12.23 -3.24 -6.72
CA ARG A 356 11.20 -4.28 -6.58
C ARG A 356 10.12 -3.85 -5.58
N THR A 357 10.50 -3.27 -4.44
CA THR A 357 9.51 -2.72 -3.50
C THR A 357 8.74 -1.55 -4.09
N GLU A 358 9.38 -0.70 -4.91
CA GLU A 358 8.68 0.38 -5.61
C GLU A 358 7.71 -0.16 -6.67
N LYS A 359 8.13 -1.15 -7.45
CA LYS A 359 7.30 -1.84 -8.43
C LYS A 359 6.06 -2.44 -7.76
N GLN A 360 6.23 -3.15 -6.64
CA GLN A 360 5.10 -3.69 -5.85
C GLN A 360 4.14 -2.59 -5.37
N LYS A 361 4.67 -1.43 -4.94
CA LYS A 361 3.83 -0.28 -4.54
C LYS A 361 3.03 0.25 -5.73
N VAL A 362 3.65 0.41 -6.90
CA VAL A 362 2.97 0.86 -8.13
C VAL A 362 1.92 -0.17 -8.59
N GLU A 363 2.25 -1.46 -8.57
CA GLU A 363 1.31 -2.55 -8.88
C GLU A 363 0.09 -2.53 -7.95
N SER A 364 0.32 -2.39 -6.64
CA SER A 364 -0.75 -2.32 -5.64
C SER A 364 -1.69 -1.11 -5.85
N ALA A 365 -1.16 0.02 -6.35
CA ALA A 365 -1.94 1.20 -6.67
C ALA A 365 -2.65 1.11 -8.04
N LEU A 366 -2.13 0.29 -8.97
CA LEU A 366 -2.74 0.12 -10.28
C LEU A 366 -4.02 -0.73 -10.22
N VAL A 367 -4.06 -1.75 -9.36
CA VAL A 367 -5.24 -2.63 -9.17
C VAL A 367 -6.56 -1.85 -8.97
N PRO A 368 -6.69 -0.95 -7.98
CA PRO A 368 -7.94 -0.21 -7.77
C PRO A 368 -8.28 0.70 -8.95
N VAL A 369 -7.29 1.31 -9.61
CA VAL A 369 -7.51 2.17 -10.79
C VAL A 369 -8.06 1.36 -11.96
N LEU A 370 -7.57 0.14 -12.19
CA LEU A 370 -8.07 -0.75 -13.23
C LEU A 370 -9.51 -1.20 -12.98
N GLU A 371 -9.83 -1.56 -11.73
CA GLU A 371 -11.19 -1.92 -11.35
C GLU A 371 -12.17 -0.76 -11.52
N ASP A 372 -11.80 0.43 -11.07
CA ASP A 372 -12.63 1.62 -11.20
C ASP A 372 -12.77 2.08 -12.66
N SER A 373 -11.71 1.94 -13.46
CA SER A 373 -11.76 2.18 -14.91
C SER A 373 -12.74 1.22 -15.60
N LYS A 374 -12.71 -0.07 -15.27
CA LYS A 374 -13.64 -1.07 -15.84
C LYS A 374 -15.08 -0.80 -15.42
N ARG A 375 -15.31 -0.47 -14.14
CA ARG A 375 -16.65 -0.17 -13.61
C ARG A 375 -17.23 1.10 -14.21
N THR A 376 -16.44 2.16 -14.38
CA THR A 376 -16.90 3.39 -15.04
C THR A 376 -17.27 3.12 -16.49
N GLN A 377 -16.48 2.31 -17.21
CA GLN A 377 -16.81 1.85 -18.56
C GLN A 377 -18.10 1.03 -18.62
N ASP A 378 -18.32 0.11 -17.68
CA ASP A 378 -19.55 -0.67 -17.57
C ASP A 378 -20.78 0.20 -17.26
N LEU A 379 -20.62 1.25 -16.45
CA LEU A 379 -21.69 2.22 -16.17
C LEU A 379 -22.01 3.09 -17.39
N MET A 380 -20.99 3.59 -18.09
CA MET A 380 -21.17 4.36 -19.33
C MET A 380 -21.90 3.55 -20.41
N SER A 381 -21.54 2.27 -20.59
CA SER A 381 -22.21 1.39 -21.56
C SER A 381 -23.68 1.11 -21.22
N ARG A 382 -24.04 1.07 -19.93
CA ARG A 382 -25.43 0.95 -19.47
C ARG A 382 -26.25 2.22 -19.65
N VAL A 383 -25.63 3.39 -19.49
CA VAL A 383 -26.30 4.68 -19.73
C VAL A 383 -26.57 4.86 -21.22
N ASN A 384 -25.58 4.56 -22.06
CA ASN A 384 -25.69 4.70 -23.52
C ASN A 384 -26.66 3.69 -24.16
N SER A 385 -26.89 2.51 -23.54
CA SER A 385 -27.85 1.52 -24.05
C SER A 385 -29.31 1.85 -23.75
N VAL A 386 -29.59 2.77 -22.82
CA VAL A 386 -30.95 3.19 -22.45
C VAL A 386 -31.46 4.33 -23.34
N GLU A 387 -30.59 5.05 -24.06
CA GLU A 387 -30.97 6.23 -24.85
C GLU A 387 -31.46 6.04 -26.31
N PRO A 388 -31.58 4.86 -26.96
CA PRO A 388 -32.06 4.84 -28.36
C PRO A 388 -33.59 4.71 -28.53
N ASN A 389 -34.43 4.84 -27.50
CA ASN A 389 -35.89 4.58 -27.61
C ASN A 389 -36.81 5.68 -27.04
N LYS A 390 -36.50 6.95 -27.30
CA LYS A 390 -37.47 8.06 -27.18
C LYS A 390 -37.41 9.03 -28.36
N GLN A 391 -37.43 8.50 -29.57
CA GLN A 391 -37.85 9.27 -30.74
C GLN A 391 -38.78 8.41 -31.59
N LEU A 392 -40.06 8.40 -31.24
CA LEU A 392 -41.15 8.16 -32.18
C LEU A 392 -42.48 8.67 -31.59
N SER A 393 -43.12 9.51 -32.40
CA SER A 393 -44.53 9.93 -32.39
C SER A 393 -45.08 10.68 -31.18
N VAL A 394 -45.20 12.01 -31.30
CA VAL A 394 -46.52 12.67 -31.24
C VAL A 394 -46.53 13.85 -32.23
N THR A 395 -47.43 13.75 -33.19
CA THR A 395 -47.78 14.73 -34.22
C THR A 395 -48.50 15.96 -33.65
N ASN A 396 -48.18 17.12 -34.23
CA ASN A 396 -48.95 18.38 -34.32
C ASN A 396 -50.37 18.42 -33.74
N THR A 397 -50.65 19.46 -32.94
CA THR A 397 -51.69 20.47 -33.25
C THR A 397 -51.40 21.79 -32.53
N ASN A 398 -51.46 22.88 -33.31
CA ASN A 398 -51.45 24.30 -32.90
C ASN A 398 -52.50 24.62 -31.83
N VAL A 399 -52.23 25.61 -30.96
CA VAL A 399 -53.07 26.83 -30.73
C VAL A 399 -52.32 27.83 -29.81
N GLU A 400 -52.11 29.01 -30.39
CA GLU A 400 -52.10 30.40 -29.85
C GLU A 400 -51.49 30.81 -28.49
N LYS A 401 -50.56 31.77 -28.61
CA LYS A 401 -50.46 33.08 -27.92
C LYS A 401 -50.72 33.10 -26.40
N ASN A 402 -49.64 33.35 -25.63
CA ASN A 402 -49.46 34.63 -24.93
C ASN A 402 -48.11 34.67 -24.18
N LYS A 403 -47.31 35.71 -24.47
CA LYS A 403 -46.20 36.19 -23.62
C LYS A 403 -46.79 36.78 -22.32
N PRO A 404 -46.03 36.80 -21.22
CA PRO A 404 -45.33 38.05 -20.91
C PRO A 404 -43.89 37.89 -20.44
N GLN A 405 -43.17 38.98 -20.65
CA GLN A 405 -41.76 39.24 -20.34
C GLN A 405 -41.48 39.15 -18.83
N ARG A 406 -40.39 38.47 -18.45
CA ARG A 406 -39.78 38.60 -17.11
C ARG A 406 -38.66 39.65 -17.18
N THR A 407 -38.94 40.79 -16.58
CA THR A 407 -37.98 41.83 -16.22
C THR A 407 -36.96 41.26 -15.23
N ILE A 408 -35.68 41.35 -15.59
CA ILE A 408 -34.54 41.06 -14.72
C ILE A 408 -34.31 42.32 -13.86
N LEU A 409 -34.55 42.22 -12.56
CA LEU A 409 -33.97 43.14 -11.59
C LEU A 409 -32.84 42.40 -10.87
N ALA A 410 -31.62 42.70 -11.30
CA ALA A 410 -30.42 42.45 -10.54
C ALA A 410 -30.41 43.42 -9.35
N THR A 411 -30.25 42.91 -8.14
CA THR A 411 -29.88 43.74 -6.99
C THR A 411 -28.66 43.13 -6.33
N VAL A 412 -27.59 43.90 -6.46
CA VAL A 412 -26.28 43.84 -5.82
C VAL A 412 -26.45 43.66 -4.31
N VAL A 413 -25.81 42.63 -3.76
CA VAL A 413 -25.47 42.56 -2.34
C VAL A 413 -24.01 42.98 -2.23
N ALA A 414 -23.80 44.21 -1.78
CA ALA A 414 -22.57 44.70 -1.21
C ALA A 414 -22.93 45.37 0.12
N ASP A 415 -22.03 45.24 1.08
CA ASP A 415 -21.98 45.94 2.37
C ASP A 415 -23.00 45.44 3.43
N GLN A 416 -22.64 45.10 4.68
CA GLN A 416 -21.48 45.42 5.54
C GLN A 416 -21.53 44.49 6.77
N TYR A 417 -20.35 44.29 7.40
CA TYR A 417 -20.06 43.94 8.81
C TYR A 417 -20.95 42.97 9.60
#